data_AF-A0A8T3Y978-F1
#
_entry.id   AF-A0A8T3Y978-F1
#
_cell.length_a   1.000
_cell.length_b   1.000
_cell.length_c   1.000
_cell.angle_alpha   90.00
_cell.angle_beta   90.00
_cell.angle_gamma   90.00
#
_symmetry.space_group_name_H-M   'P 1'
#
loop_
_entity.id
_entity.type
_entity.pdbx_description
1 polymer ?
#
loop_
_entity_poly.entity_id
_entity_poly.type
_entity_poly.pdbx_seq_one_letter_code
_entity_poly.pdbx_strand_id
1 'polypeptide(L)'
;MNKRIMIIASIVAIALLLLLVGCEEKKTPAKKKTNATPTAQNQTAQQPTVKPVDVEAMPKPAYSLEYCNKRLNAIRDDLQSAQDNLADEQEDLKALQAEPKNEDRDNAIAGTTANIRALTNEVSSLQRGLESMDSKCKEITASVCAEFLADAQDELNDQKQELLNEQRELEYIRDAKRQDLQRRKVALFERRVNEWITIVEELQTKCK
;
A
#
# COMPACT_ATOMS: atom_id res chain seq x y z
N MET A 1 -23.47 15.66 -8.38
CA MET A 1 -22.42 15.39 -7.37
C MET A 1 -21.09 15.82 -7.97
N ASN A 2 -20.39 16.77 -7.34
CA ASN A 2 -19.17 17.38 -7.91
C ASN A 2 -18.02 16.36 -7.98
N LYS A 3 -17.40 16.20 -9.15
CA LYS A 3 -16.21 15.35 -9.34
C LYS A 3 -15.11 15.61 -8.30
N ARG A 4 -14.96 16.87 -7.89
CA ARG A 4 -14.04 17.31 -6.83
C ARG A 4 -14.34 16.68 -5.45
N ILE A 5 -15.61 16.48 -5.10
CA ILE A 5 -16.00 15.84 -3.81
C ILE A 5 -15.65 14.34 -3.84
N MET A 6 -15.79 13.70 -5.01
CA MET A 6 -15.49 12.27 -5.18
C MET A 6 -13.98 11.99 -5.08
N ILE A 7 -13.14 12.86 -5.66
CA ILE A 7 -11.68 12.72 -5.61
C ILE A 7 -11.15 12.95 -4.19
N ILE A 8 -11.62 13.99 -3.50
CA ILE A 8 -11.23 14.26 -2.10
C ILE A 8 -11.66 13.11 -1.18
N ALA A 9 -12.87 12.56 -1.36
CA ALA A 9 -13.32 11.40 -0.60
C ALA A 9 -12.45 10.15 -0.86
N SER A 10 -11.98 9.96 -2.09
CA SER A 10 -11.12 8.83 -2.45
C SER A 10 -9.71 8.96 -1.85
N ILE A 11 -9.12 10.16 -1.86
CA ILE A 11 -7.80 10.43 -1.26
C ILE A 11 -7.86 10.24 0.27
N VAL A 12 -8.90 10.75 0.92
CA VAL A 12 -9.10 10.60 2.36
C VAL A 12 -9.30 9.13 2.75
N ALA A 13 -10.04 8.35 1.95
CA ALA A 13 -10.24 6.92 2.19
C ALA A 13 -8.94 6.10 2.07
N ILE A 14 -8.07 6.45 1.11
CA ILE A 14 -6.77 5.78 0.91
C ILE A 14 -5.80 6.15 2.04
N ALA A 15 -5.77 7.41 2.46
CA ALA A 15 -4.97 7.84 3.62
C ALA A 15 -5.41 7.14 4.93
N LEU A 16 -6.72 6.91 5.09
CA LEU A 16 -7.27 6.14 6.21
C LEU A 16 -6.89 4.65 6.16
N LEU A 17 -6.87 4.05 4.98
CA LEU A 17 -6.43 2.66 4.80
C LEU A 17 -4.94 2.47 5.11
N LEU A 18 -4.09 3.44 4.71
CA LEU A 18 -2.66 3.43 5.01
C LEU A 18 -2.37 3.60 6.51
N LEU A 19 -3.18 4.40 7.22
CA LEU A 19 -3.11 4.52 8.69
C LEU A 19 -3.51 3.24 9.43
N LEU A 20 -4.40 2.41 8.87
CA LEU A 20 -4.85 1.17 9.49
C LEU A 20 -3.87 0.00 9.33
N VAL A 21 -3.01 0.01 8.32
CA VAL A 21 -1.98 -1.02 8.10
C VAL A 21 -0.77 -0.82 9.03
N GLY A 22 -0.64 0.34 9.69
CA GLY A 22 0.51 0.70 10.54
C GLY A 22 0.38 0.42 12.05
N CYS A 23 -0.62 -0.32 12.53
CA CYS A 23 -0.78 -0.63 13.95
C CYS A 23 -0.63 -2.14 14.24
N GLU A 24 0.56 -2.54 14.70
CA GLU A 24 0.85 -3.90 15.15
C GLU A 24 0.15 -4.29 16.47
N GLU A 25 -0.15 -5.59 16.53
CA GLU A 25 -0.11 -6.51 17.68
C GLU A 25 -0.89 -6.21 18.97
N LYS A 26 -1.84 -7.10 19.29
CA LYS A 26 -2.03 -7.62 20.65
C LYS A 26 -2.59 -9.05 20.67
N LYS A 27 -1.71 -9.95 21.12
CA LYS A 27 -1.88 -11.24 21.84
C LYS A 27 -3.32 -11.73 22.13
N THR A 28 -3.60 -12.97 21.74
CA THR A 28 -4.59 -13.85 22.38
C THR A 28 -3.93 -15.01 23.14
N PRO A 29 -4.43 -15.40 24.33
CA PRO A 29 -3.84 -16.46 25.15
C PRO A 29 -4.27 -17.88 24.72
N ALA A 30 -3.48 -18.84 25.19
CA ALA A 30 -3.46 -20.24 24.81
C ALA A 30 -4.60 -21.14 25.37
N LYS A 31 -4.70 -22.31 24.72
CA LYS A 31 -5.15 -23.66 25.16
C LYS A 31 -6.64 -24.01 25.14
N LYS A 32 -6.95 -25.05 24.34
CA LYS A 32 -7.41 -26.34 24.89
C LYS A 32 -7.07 -27.54 23.97
N LYS A 33 -6.44 -28.55 24.57
CA LYS A 33 -6.12 -29.89 24.04
C LYS A 33 -7.37 -30.65 23.59
N THR A 34 -7.23 -31.51 22.59
CA THR A 34 -7.82 -32.85 22.64
C THR A 34 -6.92 -33.84 21.88
N ASN A 35 -6.62 -34.97 22.54
CA ASN A 35 -5.73 -36.04 22.11
C ASN A 35 -6.22 -36.79 20.86
N ALA A 36 -5.28 -37.24 20.01
CA ALA A 36 -5.31 -38.58 19.39
C ALA A 36 -3.96 -38.90 18.71
N THR A 37 -3.49 -40.13 18.91
CA THR A 37 -2.37 -40.82 18.24
C THR A 37 -2.85 -42.27 18.02
N PRO A 38 -2.28 -43.10 17.12
CA PRO A 38 -1.61 -42.86 15.83
C PRO A 38 -2.27 -43.65 14.67
N THR A 39 -1.94 -43.35 13.42
CA THR A 39 -1.71 -44.42 12.43
C THR A 39 -0.72 -43.96 11.37
N ALA A 40 0.34 -44.74 11.21
CA ALA A 40 1.37 -44.57 10.19
C ALA A 40 0.78 -44.74 8.78
N GLN A 41 1.12 -43.84 7.84
CA GLN A 41 1.15 -44.17 6.42
C GLN A 41 2.27 -43.38 5.71
N ASN A 42 3.26 -44.16 5.31
CA ASN A 42 4.34 -43.85 4.39
C ASN A 42 3.79 -43.46 3.01
N GLN A 43 4.00 -42.23 2.52
CA GLN A 43 3.84 -41.89 1.09
C GLN A 43 4.83 -40.80 0.64
N THR A 44 5.83 -41.26 -0.12
CA THR A 44 6.43 -40.73 -1.35
C THR A 44 6.25 -39.25 -1.70
N ALA A 45 7.40 -38.60 -1.94
CA ALA A 45 7.57 -37.29 -2.55
C ALA A 45 6.55 -36.98 -3.67
N GLN A 46 5.76 -35.93 -3.45
CA GLN A 46 5.06 -35.22 -4.51
C GLN A 46 5.38 -33.73 -4.41
N GLN A 47 6.18 -33.28 -5.36
CA GLN A 47 6.42 -31.87 -5.66
C GLN A 47 5.10 -31.25 -6.13
N PRO A 48 4.56 -30.19 -5.50
CA PRO A 48 3.35 -29.55 -6.00
C PRO A 48 3.72 -28.70 -7.22
N THR A 49 3.37 -29.21 -8.41
CA THR A 49 3.28 -28.42 -9.64
C THR A 49 2.24 -27.33 -9.43
N VAL A 50 2.68 -26.11 -9.14
CA VAL A 50 1.82 -24.93 -9.07
C VAL A 50 1.37 -24.59 -10.49
N LYS A 51 0.09 -24.82 -10.79
CA LYS A 51 -0.55 -24.34 -12.03
C LYS A 51 -0.46 -22.81 -12.09
N PRO A 52 -0.24 -22.22 -13.28
CA PRO A 52 -0.20 -20.78 -13.43
C PRO A 52 -1.59 -20.23 -13.14
N VAL A 53 -1.68 -19.32 -12.17
CA VAL A 53 -2.88 -18.53 -11.91
C VAL A 53 -3.02 -17.55 -13.06
N ASP A 54 -4.18 -17.54 -13.73
CA ASP A 54 -4.53 -16.50 -14.70
C ASP A 54 -4.70 -15.17 -13.95
N VAL A 55 -3.88 -14.19 -14.32
CA VAL A 55 -3.79 -12.89 -13.65
C VAL A 55 -4.23 -11.80 -14.62
N GLU A 56 -5.54 -11.58 -14.73
CA GLU A 56 -6.10 -10.46 -15.50
C GLU A 56 -6.87 -9.52 -14.54
N ALA A 57 -6.40 -8.26 -14.45
CA ALA A 57 -7.04 -7.07 -13.85
C ALA A 57 -6.83 -6.71 -12.35
N MET A 58 -5.59 -6.67 -11.85
CA MET A 58 -5.19 -5.81 -10.71
C MET A 58 -3.98 -4.94 -11.12
N PRO A 59 -3.79 -3.76 -10.51
CA PRO A 59 -2.58 -2.98 -10.76
C PRO A 59 -1.33 -3.80 -10.42
N LYS A 60 -0.34 -3.86 -11.34
CA LYS A 60 0.98 -4.50 -11.18
C LYS A 60 1.58 -4.47 -9.76
N PRO A 61 1.53 -3.34 -9.01
CA PRO A 61 2.04 -3.29 -7.63
C PRO A 61 1.26 -4.14 -6.60
N ALA A 62 -0.05 -4.33 -6.79
CA ALA A 62 -0.87 -5.13 -5.88
C ALA A 62 -0.49 -6.62 -5.97
N TYR A 63 -0.21 -7.11 -7.18
CA TYR A 63 0.23 -8.48 -7.40
C TYR A 63 1.61 -8.77 -6.79
N SER A 64 2.53 -7.80 -6.81
CA SER A 64 3.86 -8.00 -6.23
C SER A 64 3.84 -8.04 -4.69
N LEU A 65 3.00 -7.22 -4.05
CA LEU A 65 2.82 -7.21 -2.59
C LEU A 65 2.09 -8.45 -2.08
N GLU A 66 1.01 -8.86 -2.76
CA GLU A 66 0.29 -10.10 -2.42
C GLU A 66 1.19 -11.32 -2.58
N TYR A 67 1.94 -11.41 -3.68
CA TYR A 67 2.93 -12.46 -3.91
C TYR A 67 3.99 -12.51 -2.81
N CYS A 68 4.46 -11.35 -2.38
CA CYS A 68 5.42 -11.21 -1.29
C CYS A 68 4.88 -11.75 0.04
N ASN A 69 3.68 -11.33 0.43
CA ASN A 69 3.03 -11.80 1.65
C ASN A 69 2.79 -13.32 1.60
N LYS A 70 2.35 -13.85 0.46
CA LYS A 70 2.11 -15.29 0.29
C LYS A 70 3.39 -16.10 0.46
N ARG A 71 4.51 -15.66 -0.15
CA ARG A 71 5.81 -16.35 -0.01
C ARG A 71 6.40 -16.24 1.39
N LEU A 72 6.30 -15.07 2.03
CA LEU A 72 6.75 -14.90 3.41
C LEU A 72 6.01 -15.84 4.36
N ASN A 73 4.69 -15.95 4.19
CA ASN A 73 3.89 -16.87 5.01
C ASN A 73 4.27 -18.33 4.73
N ALA A 74 4.41 -18.74 3.47
CA ALA A 74 4.83 -20.10 3.13
C ALA A 74 6.19 -20.47 3.75
N ILE A 75 7.20 -19.59 3.65
CA ILE A 75 8.53 -19.84 4.26
C ILE A 75 8.42 -19.90 5.78
N ARG A 76 7.56 -19.08 6.40
CA ARG A 76 7.33 -19.11 7.85
C ARG A 76 6.69 -20.43 8.28
N ASP A 77 5.70 -20.92 7.53
CA ASP A 77 5.02 -22.18 7.81
C ASP A 77 5.99 -23.37 7.68
N ASP A 78 6.80 -23.40 6.62
CA ASP A 78 7.84 -24.41 6.42
C ASP A 78 8.89 -24.38 7.55
N LEU A 79 9.31 -23.17 7.96
CA LEU A 79 10.26 -22.98 9.06
C LEU A 79 9.69 -23.49 10.39
N GLN A 80 8.42 -23.20 10.66
CA GLN A 80 7.75 -23.69 11.86
C GLN A 80 7.67 -25.23 11.85
N SER A 81 7.28 -25.83 10.73
CA SER A 81 7.22 -27.28 10.60
C SER A 81 8.58 -27.93 10.79
N ALA A 82 9.65 -27.37 10.22
CA ALA A 82 11.01 -27.87 10.41
C ALA A 82 11.50 -27.74 11.87
N GLN A 83 11.09 -26.68 12.57
CA GLN A 83 11.39 -26.49 14.00
C GLN A 83 10.65 -27.49 14.88
N ASP A 84 9.38 -27.76 14.59
CA ASP A 84 8.58 -28.74 15.31
C ASP A 84 9.17 -30.15 15.14
N ASN A 85 9.48 -30.55 13.89
CA ASN A 85 10.14 -31.84 13.61
C ASN A 85 11.51 -31.96 14.31
N LEU A 86 12.28 -30.86 14.37
CA LEU A 86 13.57 -30.84 15.06
C LEU A 86 13.40 -31.04 16.58
N ALA A 87 12.34 -30.47 17.17
CA ALA A 87 12.04 -30.66 18.58
C ALA A 87 11.64 -32.12 18.89
N ASP A 88 10.82 -32.73 18.04
CA ASP A 88 10.41 -34.12 18.15
C ASP A 88 11.62 -35.08 18.07
N GLU A 89 12.48 -34.92 17.06
CA GLU A 89 13.71 -35.73 16.92
C GLU A 89 14.69 -35.54 18.09
N GLN A 90 14.75 -34.33 18.67
CA GLN A 90 15.54 -34.09 19.88
C GLN A 90 14.95 -34.76 21.13
N GLU A 91 13.64 -34.95 21.19
CA GLU A 91 12.96 -35.71 22.24
C GLU A 91 13.23 -37.20 22.08
N ASP A 92 13.10 -37.73 20.86
CA ASP A 92 13.40 -39.13 20.54
C ASP A 92 14.85 -39.50 20.86
N LEU A 93 15.81 -38.62 20.55
CA LEU A 93 17.22 -38.83 20.90
C LEU A 93 17.40 -38.97 22.42
N LYS A 94 16.71 -38.16 23.22
CA LYS A 94 16.78 -38.23 24.69
C LYS A 94 16.18 -39.53 25.21
N ALA A 95 15.08 -39.98 24.62
CA ALA A 95 14.45 -41.25 24.96
C ALA A 95 15.39 -42.42 24.67
N LEU A 96 15.97 -42.48 23.46
CA LEU A 96 16.95 -43.51 23.06
C LEU A 96 18.20 -43.52 23.95
N GLN A 97 18.67 -42.35 24.38
CA GLN A 97 19.82 -42.26 25.29
C GLN A 97 19.53 -42.81 26.70
N ALA A 98 18.26 -42.86 27.12
CA ALA A 98 17.83 -43.43 28.39
C ALA A 98 17.67 -44.96 28.34
N GLU A 99 17.62 -45.55 27.15
CA GLU A 99 17.48 -47.00 26.98
C GLU A 99 18.77 -47.78 27.31
N PRO A 100 18.67 -49.05 27.74
CA PRO A 100 19.82 -49.91 28.00
C PRO A 100 20.72 -50.03 26.76
N LYS A 101 22.04 -50.01 26.97
CA LYS A 101 23.03 -50.14 25.88
C LYS A 101 22.86 -51.44 25.11
N ASN A 102 22.58 -51.32 23.81
CA ASN A 102 22.67 -52.40 22.82
C ASN A 102 23.00 -51.81 21.43
N GLU A 103 23.30 -52.68 20.47
CA GLU A 103 23.71 -52.29 19.11
C GLU A 103 22.59 -51.61 18.32
N ASP A 104 21.34 -52.08 18.44
CA ASP A 104 20.18 -51.50 17.76
C ASP A 104 19.93 -50.05 18.20
N ARG A 105 20.07 -49.78 19.50
CA ARG A 105 19.96 -48.45 20.09
C ARG A 105 21.07 -47.53 19.60
N ASP A 106 22.31 -48.00 19.54
CA ASP A 106 23.43 -47.19 19.06
C ASP A 106 23.26 -46.85 17.56
N ASN A 107 22.72 -47.77 16.77
CA ASN A 107 22.33 -47.52 15.38
C ASN A 107 21.18 -46.50 15.26
N ALA A 108 20.13 -46.62 16.09
CA ALA A 108 19.04 -45.66 16.12
C ALA A 108 19.51 -44.26 16.51
N ILE A 109 20.37 -44.14 17.53
CA ILE A 109 20.99 -42.87 17.95
C ILE A 109 21.78 -42.24 16.79
N ALA A 110 22.54 -43.03 16.03
CA ALA A 110 23.27 -42.53 14.88
C ALA A 110 22.32 -41.98 13.78
N GLY A 111 21.22 -42.68 13.51
CA GLY A 111 20.18 -42.25 12.59
C GLY A 111 19.50 -40.95 13.01
N THR A 112 18.95 -40.90 14.23
CA THR A 112 18.32 -39.70 14.81
C THR A 112 19.29 -38.51 14.84
N THR A 113 20.56 -38.74 15.17
CA THR A 113 21.59 -37.67 15.13
C THR A 113 21.81 -37.13 13.71
N ALA A 114 21.75 -38.00 12.69
CA ALA A 114 21.84 -37.57 11.30
C ALA A 114 20.61 -36.75 10.88
N ASN A 115 19.41 -37.16 11.28
CA ASN A 115 18.17 -36.41 11.04
C ASN A 115 18.20 -35.02 11.69
N ILE A 116 18.59 -34.94 12.97
CA ILE A 116 18.77 -33.66 13.68
C ILE A 116 19.72 -32.73 12.92
N ARG A 117 20.84 -33.26 12.40
CA ARG A 117 21.79 -32.47 11.60
C ARG A 117 21.16 -31.97 10.30
N ALA A 118 20.38 -32.81 9.60
CA ALA A 118 19.70 -32.42 8.38
C ALA A 118 18.66 -31.31 8.63
N LEU A 119 17.79 -31.50 9.64
CA LEU A 119 16.79 -30.51 10.05
C LEU A 119 17.41 -29.19 10.52
N THR A 120 18.53 -29.26 11.25
CA THR A 120 19.29 -28.05 11.65
C THR A 120 19.77 -27.26 10.42
N ASN A 121 20.26 -27.95 9.39
CA ASN A 121 20.68 -27.31 8.14
C ASN A 121 19.49 -26.72 7.37
N GLU A 122 18.35 -27.42 7.37
CA GLU A 122 17.10 -26.96 6.74
C GLU A 122 16.55 -25.70 7.42
N VAL A 123 16.44 -25.69 8.76
CA VAL A 123 16.06 -24.51 9.56
C VAL A 123 16.98 -23.32 9.22
N SER A 124 18.29 -23.55 9.17
CA SER A 124 19.26 -22.50 8.81
C SER A 124 19.10 -21.99 7.38
N SER A 125 18.70 -22.86 6.45
CA SER A 125 18.42 -22.49 5.06
C SER A 125 17.12 -21.68 4.95
N LEU A 126 16.06 -22.12 5.61
CA LEU A 126 14.76 -21.43 5.64
C LEU A 126 14.85 -20.06 6.31
N GLN A 127 15.63 -19.93 7.40
CA GLN A 127 15.91 -18.64 8.04
C GLN A 127 16.57 -17.64 7.07
N ARG A 128 17.61 -18.08 6.33
CA ARG A 128 18.24 -17.24 5.29
C ARG A 128 17.27 -16.91 4.15
N GLY A 129 16.42 -17.87 3.77
CA GLY A 129 15.37 -17.66 2.79
C GLY A 129 14.35 -16.60 3.23
N LEU A 130 13.96 -16.63 4.50
CA LEU A 130 13.03 -15.68 5.11
C LEU A 130 13.61 -14.26 5.11
N GLU A 131 14.86 -14.09 5.56
CA GLU A 131 15.56 -12.79 5.56
C GLU A 131 15.69 -12.24 4.14
N SER A 132 16.08 -13.09 3.18
CA SER A 132 16.19 -12.69 1.78
C SER A 132 14.83 -12.27 1.20
N MET A 133 13.76 -12.99 1.52
CA MET A 133 12.41 -12.66 1.06
C MET A 133 11.90 -11.37 1.68
N ASP A 134 12.09 -11.20 2.98
CA ASP A 134 11.71 -9.99 3.72
C ASP A 134 12.38 -8.75 3.11
N SER A 135 13.68 -8.83 2.81
CA SER A 135 14.39 -7.74 2.14
C SER A 135 13.81 -7.41 0.76
N LYS A 136 13.49 -8.42 -0.06
CA LYS A 136 12.86 -8.21 -1.37
C LYS A 136 11.49 -7.56 -1.26
N CYS A 137 10.71 -7.95 -0.25
CA CYS A 137 9.38 -7.40 -0.03
C CYS A 137 9.43 -5.96 0.45
N LYS A 138 10.42 -5.59 1.27
CA LYS A 138 10.70 -4.20 1.64
C LYS A 138 11.08 -3.36 0.42
N GLU A 139 11.93 -3.87 -0.45
CA GLU A 139 12.33 -3.18 -1.69
C GLU A 139 11.15 -2.94 -2.63
N ILE A 140 10.33 -3.97 -2.86
CA ILE A 140 9.10 -3.86 -3.66
C ILE A 140 8.16 -2.82 -3.04
N THR A 141 7.93 -2.89 -1.73
CA THR A 141 7.05 -1.95 -1.04
C THR A 141 7.54 -0.52 -1.19
N ALA A 142 8.85 -0.28 -0.99
CA ALA A 142 9.46 1.03 -1.15
C ALA A 142 9.31 1.56 -2.59
N SER A 143 9.56 0.71 -3.59
CA SER A 143 9.41 1.07 -5.02
C SER A 143 7.98 1.47 -5.36
N VAL A 144 7.00 0.65 -4.95
CA VAL A 144 5.58 0.91 -5.20
C VAL A 144 5.12 2.20 -4.52
N CYS A 145 5.54 2.41 -3.27
CA CYS A 145 5.23 3.64 -2.55
C CYS A 145 5.86 4.87 -3.21
N ALA A 146 7.12 4.76 -3.66
CA ALA A 146 7.82 5.87 -4.31
C ALA A 146 7.16 6.28 -5.63
N GLU A 147 6.82 5.31 -6.49
CA GLU A 147 6.13 5.57 -7.76
C GLU A 147 4.76 6.22 -7.51
N PHE A 148 3.96 5.65 -6.62
CA PHE A 148 2.63 6.19 -6.31
C PHE A 148 2.70 7.62 -5.73
N LEU A 149 3.67 7.90 -4.86
CA LEU A 149 3.87 9.23 -4.29
C LEU A 149 4.35 10.22 -5.35
N ALA A 150 5.19 9.80 -6.29
CA ALA A 150 5.63 10.64 -7.39
C ALA A 150 4.45 11.02 -8.30
N ASP A 151 3.67 10.04 -8.74
CA ASP A 151 2.49 10.27 -9.59
C ASP A 151 1.47 11.18 -8.90
N ALA A 152 1.20 10.95 -7.60
CA ALA A 152 0.29 11.78 -6.83
C ALA A 152 0.81 13.22 -6.65
N GLN A 153 2.13 13.37 -6.50
CA GLN A 153 2.77 14.68 -6.38
C GLN A 153 2.72 15.46 -7.70
N ASP A 154 2.92 14.79 -8.82
CA ASP A 154 2.84 15.39 -10.15
C ASP A 154 1.41 15.83 -10.48
N GLU A 155 0.41 14.97 -10.24
CA GLU A 155 -1.01 15.33 -10.41
C GLU A 155 -1.40 16.53 -9.52
N LEU A 156 -0.91 16.58 -8.28
CA LEU A 156 -1.16 17.71 -7.39
C LEU A 156 -0.52 19.00 -7.91
N ASN A 157 0.67 18.92 -8.49
CA ASN A 157 1.36 20.06 -9.09
C ASN A 157 0.61 20.58 -10.33
N ASP A 158 0.11 19.68 -11.17
CA ASP A 158 -0.68 20.04 -12.36
C ASP A 158 -1.98 20.75 -11.97
N GLN A 159 -2.72 20.18 -11.00
CA GLN A 159 -3.94 20.81 -10.47
C GLN A 159 -3.67 22.18 -9.85
N LYS A 160 -2.52 22.34 -9.16
CA LYS A 160 -2.10 23.62 -8.61
C LYS A 160 -1.84 24.65 -9.72
N GLN A 161 -1.19 24.26 -10.81
CA GLN A 161 -0.94 25.16 -11.94
C GLN A 161 -2.25 25.56 -12.65
N GLU A 162 -3.16 24.61 -12.84
CA GLU A 162 -4.49 24.89 -13.40
C GLU A 162 -5.25 25.91 -12.55
N LEU A 163 -5.29 25.72 -11.22
CA LEU A 163 -5.91 26.65 -10.28
C LEU A 163 -5.29 28.05 -10.31
N LEU A 164 -3.97 28.15 -10.45
CA LEU A 164 -3.28 29.44 -10.57
C LEU A 164 -3.63 30.16 -11.88
N ASN A 165 -3.78 29.41 -12.97
CA ASN A 165 -4.23 29.95 -14.25
C ASN A 165 -5.68 30.45 -14.16
N GLU A 166 -6.59 29.65 -13.60
CA GLU A 166 -7.97 30.06 -13.35
C GLU A 166 -8.05 31.32 -12.48
N GLN A 167 -7.25 31.41 -11.41
CA GLN A 167 -7.20 32.62 -10.57
C GLN A 167 -6.78 33.86 -11.35
N ARG A 168 -5.77 33.73 -12.22
CA ARG A 168 -5.29 34.84 -13.06
C ARG A 168 -6.35 35.30 -14.05
N GLU A 169 -7.06 34.37 -14.69
CA GLU A 169 -8.15 34.71 -15.61
C GLU A 169 -9.30 35.42 -14.88
N LEU A 170 -9.67 34.94 -13.69
CA LEU A 170 -10.69 35.59 -12.87
C LEU A 170 -10.30 37.00 -12.44
N GLU A 171 -9.02 37.22 -12.12
CA GLU A 171 -8.49 38.55 -11.80
C GLU A 171 -8.54 39.48 -13.01
N TYR A 172 -8.14 38.99 -14.19
CA TYR A 172 -8.25 39.74 -15.44
C TYR A 172 -9.70 40.13 -15.75
N ILE A 173 -10.65 39.20 -15.64
CA ILE A 173 -12.08 39.47 -15.88
C ILE A 173 -12.62 40.50 -14.88
N ARG A 174 -12.23 40.38 -13.60
CA ARG A 174 -12.63 41.33 -12.55
C ARG A 174 -12.19 42.75 -12.88
N ASP A 175 -10.95 42.92 -13.31
CA ASP A 175 -10.39 44.23 -13.63
C ASP A 175 -10.98 44.80 -14.93
N ALA A 176 -11.16 43.97 -15.96
CA ALA A 176 -11.84 44.37 -17.19
C ALA A 176 -13.27 44.87 -16.91
N LYS A 177 -14.01 44.15 -16.06
CA LYS A 177 -15.36 44.55 -15.65
C LYS A 177 -15.37 45.85 -14.84
N ARG A 178 -14.38 46.05 -13.98
CA ARG A 178 -14.20 47.31 -13.23
C ARG A 178 -13.94 48.47 -14.19
N GLN A 179 -13.07 48.29 -15.18
CA GLN A 179 -12.77 49.31 -16.18
C GLN A 179 -13.98 49.65 -17.05
N ASP A 180 -14.73 48.64 -17.55
CA ASP A 180 -15.95 48.87 -18.34
C ASP A 180 -16.99 49.67 -17.55
N LEU A 181 -17.19 49.33 -16.27
CA LEU A 181 -18.11 50.08 -15.41
C LEU A 181 -17.67 51.55 -15.26
N GLN A 182 -16.37 51.82 -15.10
CA GLN A 182 -15.86 53.19 -15.01
C GLN A 182 -16.06 53.94 -16.33
N ARG A 183 -15.77 53.32 -17.49
CA ARG A 183 -16.02 53.92 -18.81
C ARG A 183 -17.48 54.28 -19.01
N ARG A 184 -18.41 53.38 -18.64
CA ARG A 184 -19.86 53.65 -18.72
C ARG A 184 -20.28 54.81 -17.82
N LYS A 185 -19.74 54.90 -16.60
CA LYS A 185 -20.03 56.02 -15.68
C LYS A 185 -19.56 57.35 -16.27
N VAL A 186 -18.35 57.40 -16.82
CA VAL A 186 -17.80 58.60 -17.48
C VAL A 186 -18.66 58.99 -18.69
N ALA A 187 -18.97 58.05 -19.58
CA ALA A 187 -19.80 58.32 -20.76
C ALA A 187 -21.21 58.84 -20.40
N LEU A 188 -21.83 58.31 -19.34
CA LEU A 188 -23.12 58.81 -18.84
C LEU A 188 -23.00 60.23 -18.29
N PHE A 189 -21.91 60.54 -17.57
CA PHE A 189 -21.66 61.89 -17.07
C PHE A 189 -21.45 62.87 -18.21
N GLU A 190 -20.60 62.54 -19.19
CA GLU A 190 -20.35 63.36 -20.38
C GLU A 190 -21.63 63.62 -21.17
N ARG A 191 -22.47 62.60 -21.38
CA ARG A 191 -23.78 62.78 -22.03
C ARG A 191 -24.63 63.79 -21.28
N ARG A 192 -24.76 63.66 -19.95
CA ARG A 192 -25.55 64.61 -19.15
C ARG A 192 -24.98 66.03 -19.22
N VAL A 193 -23.66 66.18 -19.16
CA VAL A 193 -23.00 67.49 -19.29
C VAL A 193 -23.31 68.10 -20.65
N ASN A 194 -23.22 67.34 -21.74
CA ASN A 194 -23.52 67.83 -23.09
C ASN A 194 -25.01 68.21 -23.26
N GLU A 195 -25.93 67.44 -22.67
CA GLU A 195 -27.35 67.79 -22.62
C GLU A 195 -27.56 69.14 -21.92
N TRP A 196 -26.91 69.36 -20.77
CA TRP A 196 -26.97 70.63 -20.04
C TRP A 196 -26.40 71.80 -20.85
N ILE A 197 -25.26 71.61 -21.52
CA ILE A 197 -24.66 72.64 -22.39
C ILE A 197 -25.66 73.03 -23.49
N THR A 198 -26.24 72.05 -24.17
CA THR A 198 -27.22 72.26 -25.24
C THR A 198 -28.42 73.08 -24.74
N ILE A 199 -28.97 72.73 -23.57
CA ILE A 199 -30.08 73.46 -22.95
C ILE A 199 -29.70 74.92 -22.65
N VAL A 200 -28.50 75.15 -22.11
CA VAL A 200 -28.01 76.51 -21.80
C VAL A 200 -27.85 77.33 -23.07
N GLU A 201 -27.29 76.75 -24.14
CA GLU A 201 -27.14 77.40 -25.45
C GLU A 201 -28.51 77.75 -26.07
N GLU A 202 -29.49 76.84 -26.00
CA GLU A 202 -30.87 77.10 -26.44
C GLU A 202 -31.53 78.23 -25.64
N LEU A 203 -31.31 78.30 -24.32
CA LEU A 203 -31.85 79.38 -23.49
C LEU A 203 -31.18 80.72 -23.83
N GLN A 204 -29.87 80.75 -24.06
CA GLN A 204 -29.15 81.96 -24.44
C GLN A 204 -29.60 82.51 -25.79
N THR A 205 -29.87 81.64 -26.77
CA THR A 205 -30.37 82.08 -28.09
C THR A 205 -31.78 82.65 -28.03
N LYS A 206 -32.65 82.12 -27.16
CA LYS A 206 -34.03 82.63 -26.97
C LYS A 206 -34.11 83.96 -26.22
N CYS A 207 -33.07 84.33 -25.47
CA CYS A 207 -33.00 85.57 -24.70
C CYS A 207 -32.30 86.73 -25.43
N LYS A 208 -31.89 86.53 -26.68
CA LYS A 208 -31.38 87.59 -27.59
C LYS A 208 -32.47 88.03 -28.55
#